data_AF-A0A1G9U7Q8-F1
#
_entry.id   AF-A0A1G9U7Q8-F1
#
_cell.length_a   1.000
_cell.length_b   1.000
_cell.length_c   1.000
_cell.angle_alpha   90.00
_cell.angle_beta   90.00
_cell.angle_gamma   90.00
#
_symmetry.space_group_name_H-M   'P 1'
#
loop_
_entity.id
_entity.type
_entity.pdbx_description
1 polymer ?
#
loop_
_entity_poly.entity_id
_entity_poly.type
_entity_poly.pdbx_seq_one_letter_code
_entity_poly.pdbx_strand_id
1 'polypeptide(L)'
;MMVGTILSNFWVALIAFSVYFLFSFPFIEGKGIILDALIVAITFFLVTFFARAIISYIISNRIEEPHSGEGTEILKSEISPEDYAELVKTMLKEDE
;
A
#
# COMPACT_ATOMS: atom_id res chain seq x y z
N MET A 1 10.59 3.90 1.10
CA MET A 1 9.96 4.85 0.14
C MET A 1 9.83 4.32 -1.31
N MET A 2 10.68 3.42 -1.81
CA MET A 2 10.62 2.94 -3.23
C MET A 2 9.67 1.75 -3.51
N VAL A 3 9.32 0.95 -2.49
CA VAL A 3 8.47 -0.25 -2.66
C VAL A 3 7.06 0.12 -3.12
N GLY A 4 6.52 1.27 -2.67
CA GLY A 4 5.22 1.78 -3.10
C GLY A 4 5.19 2.15 -4.58
N THR A 5 6.30 2.68 -5.11
CA THR A 5 6.41 3.10 -6.51
C THR A 5 6.54 1.92 -7.47
N ILE A 6 7.35 0.92 -7.12
CA ILE A 6 7.47 -0.31 -7.94
C ILE A 6 6.14 -1.06 -7.99
N LEU A 7 5.47 -1.19 -6.83
CA LEU A 7 4.22 -1.92 -6.75
C LEU A 7 3.10 -1.18 -7.50
N SER A 8 3.03 0.15 -7.34
CA SER A 8 2.08 1.00 -8.09
C SER A 8 2.32 0.94 -9.61
N ASN A 9 3.58 1.01 -10.06
CA ASN A 9 3.91 0.87 -11.49
C ASN A 9 3.50 -0.49 -12.05
N PHE A 10 3.68 -1.56 -11.27
CA PHE A 10 3.29 -2.91 -11.68
C PHE A 10 1.77 -3.02 -11.85
N TRP A 11 0.99 -2.43 -10.93
CA TRP A 11 -0.47 -2.34 -11.06
C TRP A 11 -0.90 -1.56 -12.31
N VAL A 12 -0.25 -0.42 -12.58
CA VAL A 12 -0.55 0.39 -13.77
C VAL A 12 -0.24 -0.39 -15.06
N ALA A 13 0.89 -1.08 -15.13
CA ALA A 13 1.25 -1.91 -16.29
C ALA A 13 0.28 -3.08 -16.50
N LEU A 14 -0.14 -3.74 -15.41
CA LEU A 14 -1.12 -4.84 -15.46
C LEU A 14 -2.48 -4.37 -16.01
N ILE A 15 -2.95 -3.19 -15.57
CA ILE A 15 -4.20 -2.59 -16.05
C ILE A 15 -4.08 -2.25 -17.54
N ALA A 16 -2.99 -1.58 -17.95
CA ALA A 16 -2.78 -1.21 -19.35
C ALA A 16 -2.72 -2.44 -20.27
N PHE A 17 -2.03 -3.51 -19.84
CA PHE A 17 -1.99 -4.78 -20.56
C PHE A 17 -3.37 -5.43 -20.67
N SER A 18 -4.13 -5.46 -19.58
CA SER A 18 -5.47 -6.06 -19.54
C SER A 18 -6.43 -5.33 -20.47
N VAL A 19 -6.39 -3.99 -20.50
CA VAL A 19 -7.19 -3.15 -21.40
C VAL A 19 -6.82 -3.42 -22.86
N TYR A 20 -5.53 -3.44 -23.18
CA TYR A 20 -5.07 -3.75 -24.54
C TYR A 20 -5.53 -5.13 -25.03
N PHE A 21 -5.47 -6.12 -24.14
CA PHE A 21 -5.94 -7.48 -24.42
C PHE A 21 -7.45 -7.53 -24.69
N LEU A 22 -8.26 -6.86 -23.85
CA LEU A 22 -9.72 -6.77 -24.03
C LEU A 22 -10.12 -6.10 -25.34
N PHE A 23 -9.38 -5.09 -25.80
CA PHE A 23 -9.65 -4.41 -27.07
C PHE A 23 -9.17 -5.18 -28.31
N SER A 24 -8.11 -5.98 -28.19
CA SER A 24 -7.50 -6.66 -29.36
C SER A 24 -8.19 -7.97 -29.72
N PHE A 25 -8.87 -8.65 -28.79
CA PHE A 25 -9.43 -9.97 -29.04
C PHE A 25 -10.97 -9.94 -29.10
N PRO A 26 -11.58 -10.26 -30.26
CA PRO A 26 -13.03 -10.38 -30.35
C PRO A 26 -13.48 -11.61 -29.57
N PHE A 27 -14.22 -11.40 -28.49
CA PHE A 27 -14.82 -12.47 -27.69
C PHE A 27 -16.00 -13.10 -28.44
N ILE A 28 -15.70 -14.07 -29.31
CA ILE A 28 -16.69 -14.81 -30.12
C ILE A 28 -17.70 -15.58 -29.24
N GLU A 29 -17.34 -15.88 -27.99
CA GLU A 29 -18.23 -16.48 -26.96
C GLU A 29 -18.09 -15.75 -25.61
N GLY A 30 -18.33 -14.44 -25.60
CA GLY A 30 -18.06 -13.58 -24.44
C GLY A 30 -18.68 -14.00 -23.10
N LYS A 31 -19.85 -14.67 -23.09
CA LYS A 31 -20.50 -15.08 -21.82
C LYS A 31 -19.71 -16.14 -21.05
N GLY A 32 -19.17 -17.15 -21.73
CA GLY A 32 -18.37 -18.20 -21.06
C GLY A 32 -17.05 -17.63 -20.55
N ILE A 33 -16.39 -16.83 -21.39
CA ILE A 33 -15.10 -16.23 -21.07
C ILE A 33 -15.22 -15.24 -19.90
N ILE A 34 -16.31 -14.48 -19.79
CA ILE A 34 -16.54 -13.58 -18.65
C ILE A 34 -16.72 -14.36 -17.35
N LEU A 35 -17.46 -15.48 -17.36
CA LEU A 35 -17.68 -16.29 -16.16
C LEU A 35 -16.39 -16.98 -15.71
N ASP A 36 -15.63 -17.53 -16.65
CA ASP A 36 -14.33 -18.14 -16.35
C ASP A 36 -13.34 -17.09 -15.82
N ALA A 37 -13.29 -15.90 -16.45
CA ALA A 37 -12.47 -14.79 -15.98
C ALA A 37 -12.88 -14.31 -14.58
N LEU A 38 -14.19 -14.31 -14.27
CA LEU A 38 -14.70 -13.95 -12.93
C LEU A 38 -14.24 -14.96 -11.87
N ILE A 39 -14.34 -16.26 -12.15
CA ILE A 39 -13.89 -17.31 -11.23
C ILE A 39 -12.38 -17.21 -10.99
N VAL A 40 -11.60 -17.01 -12.06
CA VAL A 40 -10.15 -16.80 -11.98
C VAL A 40 -9.84 -15.54 -11.16
N ALA A 41 -10.53 -14.42 -11.42
CA ALA A 41 -10.33 -13.17 -10.69
C ALA A 41 -10.62 -13.31 -9.19
N ILE A 42 -11.72 -13.97 -8.81
CA ILE A 42 -12.05 -14.27 -7.41
C ILE A 42 -10.96 -15.14 -6.77
N THR A 43 -10.49 -16.15 -7.49
CA THR A 43 -9.42 -17.04 -7.00
C THR A 43 -8.14 -16.26 -6.72
N PHE A 44 -7.67 -15.46 -7.68
CA PHE A 44 -6.47 -14.64 -7.50
C PHE A 44 -6.66 -13.54 -6.46
N PHE A 45 -7.86 -12.98 -6.33
CA PHE A 45 -8.18 -12.04 -5.27
C PHE A 45 -7.99 -12.67 -3.89
N LEU A 46 -8.54 -13.88 -3.67
CA LEU A 46 -8.36 -14.61 -2.41
C LEU A 46 -6.89 -14.94 -2.15
N VAL A 47 -6.17 -15.47 -3.14
CA VAL A 47 -4.74 -15.78 -3.03
C VAL A 47 -3.94 -14.53 -2.66
N THR A 48 -4.20 -13.41 -3.32
CA THR A 48 -3.51 -12.15 -3.05
C THR A 48 -3.87 -11.58 -1.68
N PHE A 49 -5.13 -11.71 -1.27
CA PHE A 49 -5.60 -11.31 0.05
C PHE A 49 -4.86 -12.07 1.16
N PHE A 50 -4.74 -13.40 1.03
CA PHE A 50 -3.97 -14.21 1.98
C PHE A 50 -2.47 -13.91 1.92
N ALA A 51 -1.90 -13.78 0.72
CA ALA A 51 -0.49 -13.40 0.57
C ALA A 51 -0.20 -12.06 1.25
N ARG A 52 -1.08 -11.06 1.09
CA ARG A 52 -0.96 -9.76 1.76
C ARG A 52 -1.08 -9.89 3.28
N ALA A 53 -1.99 -10.70 3.78
CA ALA A 53 -2.12 -10.98 5.21
C ALA A 53 -0.85 -11.62 5.77
N ILE A 54 -0.26 -12.59 5.06
CA ILE A 54 0.99 -13.25 5.44
C ILE A 54 2.16 -12.25 5.42
N ILE A 55 2.29 -11.45 4.37
CA ILE A 55 3.33 -10.41 4.28
C ILE A 55 3.18 -9.43 5.44
N SER A 56 1.97 -8.97 5.73
CA SER A 56 1.69 -8.08 6.86
C SER A 56 2.04 -8.72 8.20
N TYR A 57 1.68 -9.99 8.39
CA TYR A 57 2.02 -10.73 9.61
C TYR A 57 3.53 -10.88 9.80
N ILE A 58 4.27 -11.25 8.74
CA ILE A 58 5.74 -11.37 8.79
C ILE A 58 6.39 -10.02 9.12
N ILE A 59 5.90 -8.93 8.52
CA ILE A 59 6.41 -7.59 8.81
C ILE A 59 6.10 -7.21 10.26
N SER A 60 4.87 -7.37 10.73
CA SER A 60 4.48 -7.06 12.11
C SER A 60 5.24 -7.92 13.14
N ASN A 61 5.45 -9.20 12.87
CA ASN A 61 6.18 -10.10 13.78
C ASN A 61 7.69 -9.81 13.82
N ARG A 62 8.29 -9.22 12.77
CA ARG A 62 9.67 -8.72 12.85
C ARG A 62 9.82 -7.47 13.72
N ILE A 63 8.73 -6.78 14.06
CA ILE A 63 8.73 -5.55 14.86
C ILE A 63 8.63 -5.86 16.38
N GLU A 64 8.40 -7.12 16.77
CA GLU A 64 8.33 -7.54 18.19
C GLU A 64 9.70 -7.90 18.83
N GLU A 65 10.81 -7.81 18.09
CA GLU A 65 12.12 -7.57 18.75
C GLU A 65 12.24 -6.06 19.01
N PRO A 66 12.63 -5.62 20.23
CA PRO A 66 12.55 -4.22 20.65
C PRO A 66 13.68 -3.41 20.02
N HIS A 67 13.55 -3.15 18.72
CA HIS A 67 14.22 -2.05 18.05
C HIS A 67 13.17 -1.00 17.72
N SER A 68 12.94 -0.14 18.70
CA SER A 68 12.73 1.30 18.53
C SER A 68 12.40 1.77 17.11
N GLY A 69 11.12 2.08 16.89
CA GLY A 69 10.70 3.21 16.06
C GLY A 69 10.59 2.97 14.55
N GLU A 70 9.49 2.39 14.11
CA GLU A 70 8.94 2.72 12.77
C GLU A 70 7.41 2.70 12.81
N GLY A 71 6.86 3.55 13.68
CA GLY A 71 5.42 3.78 13.83
C GLY A 71 5.07 5.15 14.43
N THR A 72 6.01 6.09 14.49
CA THR A 72 5.81 7.40 15.13
C THR A 72 5.76 8.58 14.16
N GLU A 73 6.19 8.44 12.89
CA GLU A 73 6.30 9.61 11.99
C GLU A 73 5.27 9.69 10.85
N ILE A 74 4.14 8.96 10.90
CA ILE A 74 2.95 9.38 10.13
C ILE A 74 2.35 10.67 10.71
N LEU A 75 2.72 11.07 11.94
CA LEU A 75 2.29 12.32 12.58
C LEU A 75 3.21 13.52 12.36
N LYS A 76 4.33 13.38 11.63
CA LYS A 76 5.30 14.49 11.47
C LYS A 76 5.01 15.40 10.28
N SER A 77 4.03 15.08 9.43
CA SER A 77 3.72 15.87 8.25
C SER A 77 2.79 17.08 8.50
N GLU A 78 2.42 17.36 9.75
CA GLU A 78 1.39 18.37 10.06
C GLU A 78 1.77 19.36 11.16
N ILE A 79 3.05 19.47 11.50
CA ILE A 79 3.51 20.50 12.45
C ILE A 79 4.56 21.35 11.75
N SER A 80 4.24 22.64 11.59
CA SER A 80 5.12 23.61 10.94
C SER A 80 6.37 23.83 11.81
N PRO A 81 7.56 24.06 11.22
CA PRO A 81 8.79 24.31 11.99
C PRO A 81 8.65 25.45 13.02
N GLU A 82 7.78 26.41 12.73
CA GLU A 82 7.45 27.53 13.60
C GLU A 82 6.79 27.08 14.92
N ASP A 83 5.90 26.08 14.86
CA ASP A 83 5.18 25.57 16.03
C ASP A 83 6.12 24.80 16.98
N TYR A 84 7.13 24.10 16.42
CA TYR A 84 8.18 23.45 17.21
C TYR A 84 9.07 24.47 17.93
N ALA A 85 9.41 25.57 17.26
CA ALA A 85 10.24 26.61 17.84
C ALA A 85 9.51 27.35 18.98
N GLU A 86 8.20 27.57 18.84
CA GLU A 86 7.38 28.18 19.87
C GLU A 86 7.24 27.27 21.10
N LEU A 87 6.99 25.96 20.90
CA LEU A 87 6.87 24.98 21.99
C LEU A 87 8.15 24.85 22.82
N VAL A 88 9.32 24.84 22.17
CA VAL A 88 10.62 24.81 22.87
C VAL A 88 10.84 26.09 23.65
N LYS A 89 10.41 27.23 23.10
CA LYS A 89 10.55 28.53 23.76
C LYS A 89 9.62 28.69 24.96
N THR A 90 8.43 28.08 24.94
CA THR A 90 7.54 28.07 26.10
C THR A 90 8.07 27.16 27.21
N MET A 91 8.60 25.98 26.87
CA MET A 91 9.20 25.09 27.87
C MET A 91 10.44 25.69 28.53
N LEU A 92 11.27 26.44 27.79
CA LEU A 92 12.45 27.12 28.36
C LEU A 92 12.12 28.33 29.25
N LYS A 93 10.89 28.86 29.18
CA LYS A 93 10.44 29.99 29.99
C LYS A 93 9.73 29.59 31.28
N GLU A 94 9.26 28.35 31.37
CA GLU A 94 8.61 27.84 32.58
C GLU A 94 9.63 27.41 33.66
N ASP A 95 10.91 27.27 33.29
CA ASP A 95 12.00 26.88 34.19
C ASP A 95 12.78 28.08 34.81
N GLU A 96 12.27 29.31 34.70
CA GLU A 96 12.80 30.53 35.36
C GLU A 96 11.73 31.21 36.22
#